data_AF-A0A0K2RE36-F1
#
_entry.id   AF-A0A0K2RE36-F1
#
_cell.length_a   1.000
_cell.length_b   1.000
_cell.length_c   1.000
_cell.angle_alpha   90.00
_cell.angle_beta   90.00
_cell.angle_gamma   90.00
#
_symmetry.space_group_name_H-M   'P 1'
#
loop_
_entity.id
_entity.type
_entity.pdbx_description
1 polymer ?
#
loop_
_entity_poly.entity_id
_entity_poly.type
_entity_poly.pdbx_seq_one_letter_code
_entity_poly.pdbx_strand_id
1 'polypeptide(L)'
;MRLSLTDKCNLRCTYCMPAEGLEWLSKQAVMTAAEIVRLVRIGVEHLGVRELRLTGGEPLVRADLVDIITALRQAHPDLPISMTTNGVGLDKKAAALKQAGLTRINVSLDSLHEETFTKLTRRPFLDKVLAGVDAARAAGLGRSRSTPSSCAASTTPSPPSSWPGHWSAAMNCASSNKCRWTPTTAGPGAT
;
A
#
# COMPACT_ATOMS: atom_id res chain seq x y z
N MET A 1 -11.09 -8.26 12.25
CA MET A 1 -12.17 -8.86 11.43
C MET A 1 -11.79 -8.81 9.96
N ARG A 2 -12.00 -9.92 9.23
CA ARG A 2 -11.84 -9.96 7.76
C ARG A 2 -13.22 -9.98 7.12
N LEU A 3 -13.47 -9.09 6.16
CA LEU A 3 -14.75 -8.97 5.49
C LEU A 3 -14.57 -9.10 3.98
N SER A 4 -15.24 -10.08 3.38
CA SER A 4 -15.27 -10.27 1.92
C SER A 4 -16.40 -9.43 1.33
N LEU A 5 -16.06 -8.48 0.45
CA LEU A 5 -17.01 -7.52 -0.11
C LEU A 5 -17.67 -8.00 -1.41
N THR A 6 -17.04 -8.92 -2.11
CA THR A 6 -17.50 -9.47 -3.38
C THR A 6 -16.76 -10.76 -3.64
N ASP A 7 -17.34 -11.64 -4.44
CA ASP A 7 -16.72 -12.83 -5.00
C ASP A 7 -16.05 -12.55 -6.36
N LYS A 8 -16.44 -11.48 -7.05
CA LYS A 8 -15.91 -11.11 -8.38
C LYS A 8 -14.45 -10.73 -8.34
N CYS A 9 -13.70 -11.21 -9.33
CA CYS A 9 -12.30 -10.85 -9.55
C CYS A 9 -12.06 -10.53 -11.03
N ASN A 10 -11.10 -9.64 -11.32
CA ASN A 10 -10.64 -9.32 -12.68
C ASN A 10 -9.43 -10.17 -13.13
N LEU A 11 -8.82 -10.95 -12.23
CA LEU A 11 -7.80 -11.96 -12.53
C LEU A 11 -8.38 -13.38 -12.43
N ARG A 12 -7.67 -14.38 -12.99
CA ARG A 12 -8.04 -15.81 -12.94
C ARG A 12 -6.85 -16.65 -12.53
N CYS A 13 -6.31 -16.36 -11.34
CA CYS A 13 -5.08 -17.00 -10.87
C CYS A 13 -5.22 -18.51 -10.78
N THR A 14 -4.25 -19.24 -11.32
CA THR A 14 -4.26 -20.72 -11.40
C THR A 14 -4.40 -21.40 -10.05
N TYR A 15 -3.89 -20.78 -8.98
CA TYR A 15 -3.96 -21.28 -7.60
C TYR A 15 -5.22 -20.85 -6.84
N CYS A 16 -6.03 -19.93 -7.39
CA CYS A 16 -7.17 -19.33 -6.71
C CYS A 16 -8.50 -19.69 -7.38
N MET A 17 -8.54 -19.71 -8.71
CA MET A 17 -9.79 -19.85 -9.47
C MET A 17 -9.58 -20.70 -10.71
N PRO A 18 -10.51 -21.64 -11.01
CA PRO A 18 -10.47 -22.43 -12.24
C PRO A 18 -10.51 -21.53 -13.49
N ALA A 19 -10.05 -22.06 -14.63
CA ALA A 19 -9.92 -21.26 -15.87
C ALA A 19 -11.28 -20.80 -16.38
N GLU A 20 -12.28 -21.66 -16.18
CA GLU A 20 -13.68 -21.50 -16.54
C GLU A 20 -14.39 -20.45 -15.66
N GLY A 21 -13.77 -20.04 -14.55
CA GLY A 21 -14.34 -19.13 -13.57
C GLY A 21 -15.27 -19.83 -12.57
N LEU A 22 -15.88 -19.05 -11.69
CA LEU A 22 -16.90 -19.52 -10.75
C LEU A 22 -18.25 -18.94 -11.13
N GLU A 23 -19.32 -19.63 -10.74
CA GLU A 23 -20.66 -19.06 -10.76
C GLU A 23 -20.72 -17.94 -9.71
N TRP A 24 -20.87 -16.70 -10.19
CA TRP A 24 -20.86 -15.55 -9.31
C TRP A 24 -22.16 -15.48 -8.51
N LEU A 25 -22.04 -15.01 -7.27
CA LEU A 25 -23.18 -14.65 -6.45
C LEU A 25 -24.06 -13.64 -7.19
N SER A 26 -25.38 -13.84 -7.08
CA SER A 26 -26.34 -12.86 -7.53
C SER A 26 -26.15 -11.55 -6.76
N LYS A 27 -26.58 -10.43 -7.35
CA LYS A 27 -26.48 -9.12 -6.68
C LYS A 27 -27.19 -9.11 -5.32
N GLN A 28 -28.27 -9.88 -5.15
CA GLN A 28 -29.00 -9.95 -3.87
C GLN A 28 -28.27 -10.73 -2.78
N ALA A 29 -27.35 -11.63 -3.15
CA ALA A 29 -26.58 -12.44 -2.19
C ALA A 29 -25.33 -11.71 -1.66
N VAL A 30 -24.94 -10.59 -2.26
CA VAL A 30 -23.81 -9.76 -1.82
C VAL A 30 -24.31 -8.70 -0.83
N MET A 31 -23.66 -8.59 0.33
CA MET A 31 -24.01 -7.60 1.34
C MET A 31 -23.97 -6.17 0.77
N THR A 32 -25.04 -5.43 1.05
CA THR A 32 -25.15 -4.00 0.79
C THR A 32 -24.19 -3.20 1.69
N ALA A 33 -23.91 -1.95 1.32
CA ALA A 33 -23.10 -1.06 2.14
C ALA A 33 -23.68 -0.88 3.57
N ALA A 34 -25.01 -0.76 3.68
CA ALA A 34 -25.69 -0.62 4.97
C ALA A 34 -25.53 -1.85 5.87
N GLU A 35 -25.64 -3.06 5.30
CA GLU A 35 -25.42 -4.30 6.05
C GLU A 35 -23.97 -4.44 6.49
N ILE A 36 -23.01 -4.07 5.64
CA ILE A 36 -21.58 -4.04 5.98
C ILE A 36 -21.32 -3.11 7.18
N VAL A 37 -21.82 -1.88 7.13
CA VAL A 37 -21.64 -0.91 8.22
C VAL A 37 -22.28 -1.43 9.51
N ARG A 38 -23.49 -1.98 9.43
CA ARG A 38 -24.17 -2.58 10.58
C ARG A 38 -23.37 -3.73 11.18
N LEU A 39 -22.82 -4.63 10.36
CA LEU A 39 -22.04 -5.77 10.81
C LEU A 39 -20.73 -5.33 11.48
N VAL A 40 -20.02 -4.38 10.87
CA VAL A 40 -18.79 -3.83 11.45
C VAL A 40 -19.09 -3.16 12.80
N ARG A 41 -20.17 -2.38 12.88
CA ARG A 41 -20.59 -1.76 14.13
C ARG A 41 -20.78 -2.78 15.25
N ILE A 42 -21.52 -3.85 14.98
CA ILE A 42 -21.72 -4.94 15.96
C ILE A 42 -20.38 -5.55 16.37
N GLY A 43 -19.50 -5.82 15.41
CA GLY A 43 -18.18 -6.39 15.68
C GLY A 43 -17.32 -5.49 16.57
N VAL A 44 -17.31 -4.18 16.30
CA VAL A 44 -16.48 -3.21 17.03
C VAL A 44 -17.05 -2.94 18.43
N GLU A 45 -18.35 -2.68 18.53
CA GLU A 45 -19.00 -2.24 19.77
C GLU A 45 -19.27 -3.39 20.75
N HIS A 46 -19.62 -4.57 20.25
CA HIS A 46 -20.05 -5.68 21.11
C HIS A 46 -19.05 -6.84 21.16
N LEU A 47 -18.21 -7.01 20.15
CA LEU A 47 -17.29 -8.17 20.05
C LEU A 47 -15.82 -7.79 20.15
N GLY A 48 -15.51 -6.51 20.38
CA GLY A 48 -14.13 -6.04 20.60
C GLY A 48 -13.24 -6.05 19.35
N VAL A 49 -13.81 -5.99 18.14
CA VAL A 49 -13.02 -5.88 16.90
C VAL A 49 -12.23 -4.57 16.90
N ARG A 50 -10.91 -4.67 16.73
CA ARG A 50 -9.98 -3.52 16.72
C ARG A 50 -9.34 -3.21 15.37
N GLU A 51 -9.48 -4.09 14.38
CA GLU A 51 -8.98 -3.86 13.01
C GLU A 51 -9.96 -4.47 12.01
N LEU A 52 -10.19 -3.78 10.91
CA LEU A 52 -10.95 -4.26 9.78
C LEU A 52 -10.04 -4.50 8.58
N ARG A 53 -10.16 -5.69 7.97
CA ARG A 53 -9.52 -6.03 6.71
C ARG A 53 -10.55 -6.34 5.64
N LEU A 54 -10.63 -5.47 4.65
CA LEU A 54 -11.48 -5.62 3.47
C LEU A 54 -10.77 -6.51 2.44
N THR A 55 -11.47 -7.54 2.01
CA THR A 55 -11.03 -8.47 0.96
C THR A 55 -12.21 -8.76 0.02
N GLY A 56 -12.04 -9.73 -0.87
CA GLY A 56 -13.08 -10.19 -1.78
C GLY A 56 -12.53 -11.33 -2.64
N GLY A 57 -13.07 -11.45 -3.85
CA GLY A 57 -12.26 -11.67 -5.04
C GLY A 57 -11.34 -10.47 -5.23
N GLU A 58 -11.80 -9.43 -5.92
CA GLU A 58 -11.10 -8.14 -6.05
C GLU A 58 -11.98 -6.98 -5.57
N PRO A 59 -11.68 -6.36 -4.42
CA PRO A 59 -12.44 -5.23 -3.89
C PRO A 59 -12.59 -4.07 -4.87
N LEU A 60 -11.57 -3.76 -5.68
CA LEU A 60 -11.60 -2.63 -6.60
C LEU A 60 -12.64 -2.76 -7.72
N VAL A 61 -13.15 -3.96 -7.98
CA VAL A 61 -14.24 -4.21 -8.93
C VAL A 61 -15.59 -3.72 -8.38
N ARG A 62 -15.71 -3.59 -7.05
CA ARG A 62 -16.93 -3.09 -6.41
C ARG A 62 -17.04 -1.56 -6.62
N ALA A 63 -18.20 -1.12 -7.11
CA ALA A 63 -18.43 0.27 -7.52
C ALA A 63 -18.55 1.22 -6.31
N ASP A 64 -19.31 0.80 -5.29
CA ASP A 64 -19.59 1.52 -4.04
C ASP A 64 -18.48 1.37 -2.98
N LEU A 65 -17.28 0.90 -3.35
CA LEU A 65 -16.19 0.65 -2.40
C LEU A 65 -15.78 1.90 -1.60
N VAL A 66 -15.69 3.05 -2.27
CA VAL A 66 -15.30 4.32 -1.65
C VAL A 66 -16.36 4.76 -0.64
N ASP A 67 -17.64 4.61 -1.00
CA ASP A 67 -18.77 4.95 -0.13
C ASP A 67 -18.81 4.07 1.11
N ILE A 68 -18.55 2.76 0.95
CA ILE A 68 -18.44 1.81 2.07
C ILE A 68 -17.35 2.24 3.04
N ILE A 69 -16.14 2.54 2.54
CA ILE A 69 -15.02 2.94 3.41
C ILE A 69 -15.33 4.27 4.10
N THR A 70 -15.94 5.21 3.40
CA THR A 70 -16.36 6.51 3.95
C THR A 70 -17.35 6.32 5.09
N ALA A 71 -18.41 5.53 4.89
CA ALA A 71 -19.40 5.26 5.93
C ALA A 71 -18.80 4.51 7.13
N LEU A 72 -17.88 3.58 6.89
CA LEU A 72 -17.17 2.88 7.97
C LEU A 72 -16.27 3.81 8.77
N ARG A 73 -15.53 4.72 8.12
CA ARG A 73 -14.70 5.72 8.78
C ARG A 73 -15.55 6.70 9.59
N GLN A 74 -16.70 7.11 9.07
CA GLN A 74 -17.64 7.97 9.79
C GLN A 74 -18.19 7.29 11.05
N ALA A 75 -18.58 6.01 10.94
CA ALA A 75 -19.08 5.25 12.09
C ALA A 75 -17.98 4.93 13.11
N HIS A 76 -16.75 4.71 12.66
CA HIS A 76 -15.62 4.36 13.52
C HIS A 76 -14.35 5.16 13.15
N PRO A 77 -14.22 6.40 13.64
CA PRO A 77 -13.14 7.33 13.27
C PRO A 77 -11.74 6.80 13.51
N ASP A 78 -11.55 5.94 14.50
CA ASP A 78 -10.22 5.43 14.90
C ASP A 78 -9.95 3.99 14.43
N LEU A 79 -10.94 3.31 13.84
CA LEU A 79 -10.78 1.91 13.44
C LEU A 79 -9.77 1.81 12.29
N PRO A 80 -8.67 1.07 12.41
CA PRO A 80 -7.78 0.81 11.29
C PRO A 80 -8.51 -0.03 10.24
N ILE A 81 -8.58 0.50 9.02
CA ILE A 81 -9.20 -0.18 7.88
C ILE A 81 -8.11 -0.47 6.85
N SER A 82 -7.82 -1.76 6.66
CA SER A 82 -6.91 -2.23 5.63
C SER A 82 -7.65 -2.92 4.50
N MET A 83 -7.08 -2.90 3.30
CA MET A 83 -7.61 -3.62 2.14
C MET A 83 -6.53 -4.52 1.53
N THR A 84 -6.91 -5.70 1.05
CA THR A 84 -6.06 -6.55 0.21
C THR A 84 -6.63 -6.57 -1.22
N THR A 85 -5.78 -6.28 -2.21
CA THR A 85 -6.13 -6.17 -3.63
C THR A 85 -5.02 -6.76 -4.49
N ASN A 86 -5.33 -7.19 -5.70
CA ASN A 86 -4.32 -7.51 -6.71
C ASN A 86 -3.69 -6.25 -7.36
N GLY A 87 -4.22 -5.06 -7.07
CA GLY A 87 -3.67 -3.78 -7.53
C GLY A 87 -4.15 -3.31 -8.91
N VAL A 88 -4.86 -4.15 -9.67
CA VAL A 88 -5.37 -3.77 -11.00
C VAL A 88 -6.50 -2.74 -10.86
N GLY A 89 -6.29 -1.55 -11.40
CA GLY A 89 -7.26 -0.43 -11.32
C GLY A 89 -7.09 0.44 -10.07
N LEU A 90 -6.06 0.17 -9.25
CA LEU A 90 -5.77 0.94 -8.05
C LEU A 90 -5.30 2.36 -8.39
N ASP A 91 -4.62 2.53 -9.52
CA ASP A 91 -4.18 3.82 -10.09
C ASP A 91 -5.31 4.87 -10.11
N LYS A 92 -6.52 4.44 -10.47
CA LYS A 92 -7.69 5.31 -10.60
C LYS A 92 -8.38 5.61 -9.27
N LYS A 93 -8.21 4.76 -8.26
CA LYS A 93 -8.97 4.81 -7.00
C LYS A 93 -8.13 5.17 -5.78
N ALA A 94 -6.80 5.10 -5.84
CA ALA A 94 -5.91 5.25 -4.69
C ALA A 94 -6.15 6.54 -3.89
N ALA A 95 -6.23 7.69 -4.58
CA ALA A 95 -6.47 8.98 -3.92
C ALA A 95 -7.83 9.02 -3.21
N ALA A 96 -8.90 8.60 -3.90
CA ALA A 96 -10.25 8.54 -3.33
C ALA A 96 -10.34 7.58 -2.13
N LEU A 97 -9.67 6.43 -2.20
CA LEU A 97 -9.60 5.48 -1.09
C LEU A 97 -8.88 6.07 0.13
N LYS A 98 -7.79 6.81 -0.08
CA LYS A 98 -7.11 7.52 1.02
C LYS A 98 -8.03 8.56 1.66
N GLN A 99 -8.69 9.38 0.83
CA GLN A 99 -9.61 10.43 1.29
C GLN A 99 -10.81 9.86 2.05
N ALA A 100 -11.34 8.72 1.63
CA ALA A 100 -12.39 7.99 2.33
C ALA A 100 -11.96 7.47 3.72
N GLY A 101 -10.65 7.49 4.03
CA GLY A 101 -10.12 7.08 5.31
C GLY A 101 -9.59 5.65 5.34
N LEU A 102 -9.22 5.08 4.19
CA LEU A 102 -8.49 3.82 4.15
C LEU A 102 -7.10 4.01 4.78
N THR A 103 -6.75 3.14 5.73
CA THR A 103 -5.49 3.25 6.48
C THR A 103 -4.32 2.71 5.68
N ARG A 104 -4.48 1.53 5.06
CA ARG A 104 -3.38 0.80 4.41
C ARG A 104 -3.86 -0.17 3.35
N ILE A 105 -3.03 -0.38 2.32
CA ILE A 105 -3.26 -1.39 1.29
C ILE A 105 -2.21 -2.51 1.36
N ASN A 106 -2.64 -3.74 1.09
CA ASN A 106 -1.79 -4.87 0.72
C ASN A 106 -2.03 -5.19 -0.74
N VAL A 107 -0.99 -5.09 -1.56
CA VAL A 107 -1.04 -5.54 -2.95
C VAL A 107 -0.49 -6.96 -3.02
N SER A 108 -1.29 -7.89 -3.53
CA SER A 108 -0.87 -9.25 -3.83
C SER A 108 -0.25 -9.30 -5.22
N LEU A 109 1.03 -9.63 -5.29
CA LEU A 109 1.79 -9.71 -6.53
C LEU A 109 2.75 -10.91 -6.45
N ASP A 110 2.47 -11.96 -7.23
CA ASP A 110 3.22 -13.23 -7.13
C ASP A 110 4.51 -13.25 -7.96
N SER A 111 4.62 -12.37 -8.97
CA SER A 111 5.83 -12.27 -9.79
C SER A 111 5.97 -10.88 -10.42
N LEU A 112 7.22 -10.43 -10.54
CA LEU A 112 7.62 -9.24 -11.30
C LEU A 112 8.06 -9.59 -12.75
N HIS A 113 8.07 -10.87 -13.11
CA HIS A 113 8.36 -11.30 -14.48
C HIS A 113 7.05 -11.41 -15.25
N GLU A 114 6.92 -10.67 -16.33
CA GLU A 114 5.67 -10.52 -17.08
C GLU A 114 5.11 -11.86 -17.59
N GLU A 115 5.96 -12.73 -18.14
CA GLU A 115 5.53 -14.05 -18.60
C GLU A 115 5.02 -14.92 -17.47
N THR A 116 5.74 -14.96 -16.35
CA THR A 116 5.34 -15.73 -15.16
C THR A 116 4.04 -15.18 -14.58
N PHE A 117 3.92 -13.84 -14.47
CA PHE A 117 2.70 -13.19 -14.00
C PHE A 117 1.52 -13.55 -14.88
N THR A 118 1.68 -13.50 -16.21
CA THR A 118 0.61 -13.82 -17.17
C THR A 118 0.22 -15.29 -17.08
N LYS A 119 1.19 -16.21 -16.96
CA LYS A 119 0.94 -17.64 -16.75
C LYS A 119 0.16 -17.90 -15.45
N LEU A 120 0.54 -17.24 -14.36
CA LEU A 120 -0.10 -17.40 -13.05
C LEU A 120 -1.50 -16.80 -13.00
N THR A 121 -1.68 -15.56 -13.48
CA THR A 121 -2.94 -14.81 -13.35
C THR A 121 -3.90 -14.98 -14.53
N ARG A 122 -3.42 -15.58 -15.62
CA ARG A 122 -4.08 -15.71 -16.93
C ARG A 122 -4.43 -14.35 -17.58
N ARG A 123 -3.77 -13.27 -17.16
CA ARG A 123 -3.97 -11.90 -17.67
C ARG A 123 -2.64 -11.14 -17.72
N PRO A 124 -2.32 -10.41 -18.80
CA PRO A 124 -1.10 -9.62 -18.89
C PRO A 124 -1.32 -8.21 -18.30
N PHE A 125 -1.50 -8.11 -16.99
CA PHE A 125 -1.82 -6.84 -16.29
C PHE A 125 -0.73 -6.40 -15.31
N LEU A 126 0.49 -6.90 -15.43
CA LEU A 126 1.58 -6.54 -14.52
C LEU A 126 1.84 -5.03 -14.50
N ASP A 127 1.85 -4.40 -15.68
CA ASP A 127 1.93 -2.95 -15.88
C ASP A 127 0.89 -2.18 -15.04
N LYS A 128 -0.38 -2.63 -15.07
CA LYS A 128 -1.49 -2.02 -14.32
C LYS A 128 -1.32 -2.17 -12.82
N VAL A 129 -0.79 -3.32 -12.37
CA VAL A 129 -0.51 -3.53 -10.94
C VAL A 129 0.60 -2.58 -10.48
N LEU A 130 1.68 -2.44 -11.26
CA LEU A 130 2.78 -1.54 -10.93
C LEU A 130 2.33 -0.08 -10.89
N ALA A 131 1.55 0.37 -11.88
CA ALA A 131 0.92 1.70 -11.88
C ALA A 131 0.04 1.91 -10.63
N GLY A 132 -0.72 0.88 -10.23
CA GLY A 132 -1.51 0.87 -9.01
C GLY A 132 -0.67 1.00 -7.73
N VAL A 133 0.47 0.32 -7.66
CA VAL A 133 1.41 0.40 -6.54
C VAL A 133 2.02 1.80 -6.43
N ASP A 134 2.43 2.39 -7.55
CA ASP A 134 2.98 3.75 -7.56
C ASP A 134 1.93 4.79 -7.14
N ALA A 135 0.69 4.67 -7.61
CA ALA A 135 -0.41 5.54 -7.19
C ALA A 135 -0.75 5.38 -5.70
N ALA A 136 -0.74 4.15 -5.17
CA ALA A 136 -0.94 3.91 -3.75
C ALA A 136 0.19 4.50 -2.90
N ARG A 137 1.44 4.44 -3.38
CA ARG A 137 2.58 5.10 -2.73
C ARG A 137 2.38 6.62 -2.73
N ALA A 138 2.03 7.21 -3.88
CA ALA A 138 1.79 8.65 -4.02
C ALA A 138 0.64 9.14 -3.13
N ALA A 139 -0.42 8.35 -2.97
CA ALA A 139 -1.55 8.66 -2.07
C ALA A 139 -1.23 8.42 -0.57
N GLY A 140 -0.04 7.94 -0.20
CA GLY A 140 0.29 7.65 1.19
C GLY A 140 -0.48 6.44 1.77
N LEU A 141 -0.80 5.46 0.93
CA LEU A 141 -1.42 4.17 1.30
C LEU A 141 -0.42 3.01 1.41
N GLY A 142 0.87 3.28 1.18
CA GLY A 142 1.96 2.34 1.40
C GLY A 142 2.12 1.95 2.88
N ARG A 143 2.93 0.92 3.17
CA ARG A 143 3.29 0.59 4.55
C ARG A 143 4.05 1.76 5.15
N SER A 144 3.38 2.60 5.94
CA SER A 144 4.06 3.37 6.98
C SER A 144 4.54 2.36 8.03
N ARG A 145 5.76 1.83 7.85
CA ARG A 145 6.58 1.69 9.04
C ARG A 145 6.80 3.13 9.46
N SER A 146 6.32 3.53 10.64
CA SER A 146 6.81 4.73 11.27
C SER A 146 8.33 4.59 11.35
N THR A 147 9.05 5.13 10.38
CA THR A 147 10.38 5.64 10.71
C THR A 147 10.12 6.65 11.80
N PRO A 148 10.64 6.47 13.03
CA PRO A 148 10.60 7.55 14.00
C PRO A 148 11.12 8.81 13.31
N SER A 149 10.53 9.97 13.61
CA SER A 149 10.89 11.24 12.97
C SER A 149 12.38 11.58 13.11
N SER A 150 13.11 10.85 13.96
CA SER A 150 14.57 10.88 14.04
C SER A 150 15.31 10.40 12.78
N CYS A 151 14.65 9.73 11.83
CA CYS A 151 15.22 9.41 10.53
C CYS A 151 14.96 10.49 9.45
N ALA A 152 14.26 11.57 9.78
CA ALA A 152 14.16 12.74 8.92
C ALA A 152 15.47 13.53 8.99
N ALA A 153 16.36 13.22 8.06
CA ALA A 153 17.46 14.04 7.55
C ALA A 153 17.73 15.36 8.30
N SER A 154 18.64 15.34 9.28
CA SER A 154 19.35 16.55 9.76
C SER A 154 20.54 16.21 10.67
N THR A 155 21.35 15.21 10.31
CA THR A 155 22.67 15.08 10.93
C THR A 155 23.66 14.66 9.86
N THR A 156 24.41 15.63 9.34
CA THR A 156 25.66 15.33 8.64
C THR A 156 26.54 14.56 9.63
N PRO A 157 26.92 13.31 9.37
CA PRO A 157 27.83 12.59 10.25
C PRO A 157 29.13 13.40 10.37
N SER A 158 29.71 13.48 11.56
CA SER A 158 31.05 14.07 11.75
C SER A 158 32.13 13.09 11.27
N PRO A 159 33.29 13.55 10.78
CA PRO A 159 34.37 12.65 10.40
C PRO A 159 34.92 11.89 11.63
N PRO A 160 35.55 10.71 11.44
CA PRO A 160 36.18 9.97 12.53
C PRO A 160 37.25 10.83 13.23
N SER A 161 37.26 10.84 14.57
CA SER A 161 38.23 11.62 15.37
C SER A 161 39.69 11.19 15.20
N SER A 162 39.95 10.05 14.56
CA SER A 162 41.28 9.53 14.27
C SER A 162 41.92 10.10 12.99
N TRP A 163 41.20 10.93 12.23
CA TRP A 163 41.69 11.46 10.95
C TRP A 163 42.24 12.88 11.12
N PRO A 164 43.54 13.14 10.83
CA PRO A 164 44.08 14.49 10.84
C PRO A 164 43.53 15.32 9.66
N GLY A 165 43.30 16.63 9.87
CA GLY A 165 42.92 17.59 8.83
C GLY A 165 41.42 17.93 8.73
N HIS A 166 41.08 18.84 7.81
CA HIS A 166 39.70 19.22 7.52
C HIS A 166 39.11 18.34 6.41
N TRP A 167 37.90 17.82 6.67
CA TRP A 167 37.19 16.89 5.79
C TRP A 167 35.79 17.42 5.49
N SER A 168 35.39 17.34 4.22
CA SER A 168 34.04 17.69 3.77
C SER A 168 33.30 16.45 3.27
N ALA A 169 32.02 16.33 3.62
CA ALA A 169 31.15 15.28 3.10
C ALA A 169 30.74 15.60 1.66
N ALA A 170 31.02 14.72 0.71
CA ALA A 170 30.48 14.84 -0.64
C ALA A 170 28.99 14.46 -0.62
N MET A 171 28.11 15.39 -0.97
CA MET A 171 26.66 15.22 -0.97
C MET A 171 26.22 14.12 -1.95
N ASN A 172 25.98 12.92 -1.43
CA ASN A 172 24.92 12.00 -1.88
C ASN A 172 24.82 10.82 -0.90
N CYS A 173 24.21 11.07 0.25
CA CYS A 173 23.87 10.05 1.25
C CYS A 173 22.34 9.85 1.27
N ALA A 174 21.80 9.32 0.17
CA ALA A 174 20.38 8.96 0.06
C ALA A 174 20.27 7.53 -0.49
N SER A 175 20.55 6.53 0.36
CA SER A 175 20.04 5.14 0.29
C SER A 175 20.97 4.10 0.92
N SER A 176 22.23 4.43 1.20
CA SER A 176 23.19 3.51 1.81
C SER A 176 24.02 4.26 2.85
N ASN A 177 24.19 3.69 4.04
CA ASN A 177 24.92 4.24 5.20
C ASN A 177 26.45 4.40 4.96
N LYS A 178 26.88 4.81 3.76
CA LYS A 178 28.28 5.03 3.40
C LYS A 178 28.45 6.43 2.84
N CYS A 179 28.72 7.41 3.71
CA CYS A 179 29.16 8.72 3.26
C CYS A 179 30.65 8.67 2.90
N ARG A 180 31.01 9.18 1.72
CA ARG A 180 32.39 9.28 1.24
C ARG A 180 32.96 10.63 1.68
N TRP A 181 34.10 10.59 2.36
CA TRP A 181 34.84 11.77 2.82
C TRP A 181 35.99 12.08 1.86
N THR A 182 36.20 13.35 1.55
CA THR A 182 37.33 13.83 0.75
C THR A 182 38.16 14.83 1.55
N PRO A 183 39.50 14.76 1.53
CA PRO A 183 40.34 15.78 2.16
C PRO A 183 40.07 17.13 1.51
N THR A 184 39.87 18.17 2.31
CA THR A 184 39.79 19.54 1.78
C THR A 184 41.21 19.96 1.41
N THR A 185 41.59 19.87 0.13
CA THR A 185 42.84 20.46 -0.33
C THR A 185 42.70 21.99 -0.22
N ALA A 186 43.56 22.60 0.60
CA ALA A 186 43.70 24.05 0.63
C ALA A 186 43.99 24.54 -0.80
N GLY A 187 43.08 25.33 -1.36
CA GLY A 187 43.31 25.98 -2.65
C GLY A 187 44.53 26.90 -2.55
N PRO A 188 45.35 27.01 -3.59
CA PRO A 188 46.48 27.93 -3.56
C PRO A 188 45.97 29.36 -3.77
N GLY A 189 46.31 30.28 -2.86
CA GLY A 189 46.24 31.72 -3.13
C GLY A 189 45.68 32.58 -2.01
N ALA A 190 46.55 32.98 -1.09
CA ALA A 190 46.46 34.26 -0.38
C ALA A 190 47.88 34.66 0.08
N THR A 191 48.60 35.37 -0.78
CA THR A 191 49.64 36.34 -0.42
C THR A 191 49.08 37.71 -0.70
#